data_AF-A0A9R1B4L0-F1
#
_entry.id   AF-A0A9R1B4L0-F1
#
_cell.length_a   1.000
_cell.length_b   1.000
_cell.length_c   1.000
_cell.angle_alpha   90.00
_cell.angle_beta   90.00
_cell.angle_gamma   90.00
#
_symmetry.space_group_name_H-M   'P 1'
#
loop_
_entity.id
_entity.type
_entity.pdbx_description
1 polymer ?
#
loop_
_entity_poly.entity_id
_entity_poly.type
_entity_poly.pdbx_seq_one_letter_code
_entity_poly.pdbx_strand_id
1 'polypeptide(L)'
;MLWIFYALVKTGEGLLISINAAGCVIETVYIVMYLVYAPRKAKIFTAKIVVLLNITGFGLIFLLTLFAFHGETRVVSLGWICVGFSVCVFVAPLSIIGRVIKTKSVEYMPFTLSLTLTLSAIVWFLYGLLIKDKYVA
;
A
#
# COMPACT_ATOMS: atom_id res chain seq x y z
N MET A 1 -0.62 -0.34 6.47
CA MET A 1 -1.65 -0.05 7.50
C MET A 1 -3.05 -0.46 7.08
N LEU A 2 -3.61 0.03 5.95
CA LEU A 2 -4.98 -0.32 5.52
C LEU A 2 -5.23 -1.84 5.40
N TRP A 3 -4.32 -2.57 4.75
CA TRP A 3 -4.41 -4.03 4.62
C TRP A 3 -4.33 -4.78 5.96
N ILE A 4 -3.58 -4.26 6.94
CA ILE A 4 -3.56 -4.82 8.31
C ILE A 4 -4.94 -4.65 8.93
N PHE A 5 -5.52 -3.45 8.80
CA PHE A 5 -6.84 -3.17 9.37
C PHE A 5 -7.94 -4.02 8.70
N TYR A 6 -7.91 -4.15 7.38
CA TYR A 6 -8.79 -5.05 6.64
C TYR A 6 -8.70 -6.50 7.15
N ALA A 7 -7.48 -7.05 7.23
CA ALA A 7 -7.24 -8.41 7.69
C ALA A 7 -7.68 -8.65 9.15
N LEU A 8 -7.48 -7.67 10.03
CA LEU A 8 -7.95 -7.72 11.42
C LEU A 8 -9.48 -7.73 11.52
N VAL A 9 -10.17 -6.97 10.66
CA VAL A 9 -11.64 -6.90 10.66
C VAL A 9 -12.27 -8.14 10.03
N LYS A 10 -11.67 -8.69 8.96
CA LYS A 10 -12.18 -9.89 8.29
C LYS A 10 -11.88 -11.18 9.06
N THR A 11 -10.82 -11.19 9.87
CA THR A 11 -10.29 -12.33 10.65
C THR A 11 -9.70 -13.45 9.77
N GLY A 12 -8.67 -14.15 10.26
CA GLY A 12 -8.09 -15.32 9.58
C GLY A 12 -7.00 -15.05 8.52
N GLU A 13 -6.62 -13.80 8.28
CA GLU A 13 -5.63 -13.44 7.24
C GLU A 13 -4.22 -13.16 7.79
N GLY A 14 -3.67 -14.13 8.52
CA GLY A 14 -2.38 -13.98 9.20
C GLY A 14 -1.19 -13.65 8.26
N LEU A 15 -1.20 -14.17 7.03
CA LEU A 15 -0.17 -13.87 6.02
C LEU A 15 -0.22 -12.41 5.54
N LEU A 16 -1.43 -11.86 5.37
CA LEU A 16 -1.60 -10.47 4.96
C LEU A 16 -1.19 -9.51 6.09
N ILE A 17 -1.47 -9.88 7.34
CA ILE A 17 -0.99 -9.13 8.51
C ILE A 17 0.53 -9.15 8.59
N SER A 18 1.16 -10.33 8.49
CA SER A 18 2.60 -10.48 8.71
C SER A 18 3.43 -9.68 7.71
N ILE A 19 3.13 -9.80 6.41
CA ILE A 19 3.86 -9.07 5.36
C ILE A 19 3.68 -7.56 5.50
N ASN A 20 2.46 -7.09 5.78
CA ASN A 20 2.20 -5.66 5.88
C ASN A 20 2.76 -5.08 7.17
N ALA A 21 2.83 -5.86 8.26
CA ALA A 21 3.48 -5.45 9.49
C ALA A 21 4.99 -5.28 9.28
N ALA A 22 5.65 -6.26 8.63
CA ALA A 22 7.05 -6.14 8.23
C ALA A 22 7.28 -4.93 7.31
N GLY A 23 6.39 -4.74 6.32
CA GLY A 23 6.40 -3.57 5.44
C GLY A 23 6.27 -2.25 6.22
N CYS A 24 5.37 -2.16 7.20
CA CYS A 24 5.23 -0.94 8.01
C CYS A 24 6.52 -0.62 8.79
N VAL A 25 7.24 -1.63 9.30
CA VAL A 25 8.53 -1.42 9.97
C VAL A 25 9.57 -0.90 8.99
N ILE A 26 9.73 -1.55 7.83
CA ILE A 26 10.69 -1.17 6.79
C ILE A 26 10.42 0.26 6.28
N GLU A 27 9.16 0.56 5.95
CA GLU A 27 8.76 1.89 5.46
C GLU A 27 8.94 2.98 6.54
N THR A 28 8.70 2.66 7.81
CA THR A 28 8.97 3.59 8.91
C THR A 28 10.46 3.91 9.00
N VAL A 29 11.33 2.91 8.88
CA VAL A 29 12.79 3.11 8.83
C VAL A 29 13.16 4.02 7.65
N TYR A 30 12.61 3.78 6.46
CA TYR A 30 12.87 4.63 5.29
C TYR A 30 12.40 6.07 5.48
N ILE A 31 11.20 6.29 6.02
CA ILE A 31 10.68 7.62 6.30
C ILE A 31 11.56 8.33 7.33
N VAL A 32 11.95 7.66 8.41
CA VAL A 32 12.83 8.23 9.44
C VAL A 32 14.17 8.63 8.83
N MET A 33 14.81 7.74 8.09
CA MET A 33 16.07 8.03 7.38
C MET A 33 15.91 9.24 6.45
N TYR A 34 14.86 9.27 5.63
CA TYR A 34 14.58 10.41 4.77
C TYR A 34 14.42 11.71 5.56
N LEU A 35 13.65 11.70 6.66
CA LEU A 35 13.42 12.88 7.49
C LEU A 35 14.68 13.31 8.26
N VAL A 36 15.63 12.43 8.52
CA VAL A 36 16.93 12.80 9.12
C VAL A 36 17.79 13.53 8.09
N TYR A 37 17.99 12.93 6.92
CA TYR A 37 19.00 13.38 5.95
C TYR A 37 18.49 14.36 4.88
N ALA A 38 17.18 14.48 4.66
CA ALA A 38 16.66 15.36 3.61
C ALA A 38 16.83 16.86 3.92
N PRO A 39 17.01 17.71 2.88
CA PRO A 39 17.00 19.16 3.02
C PRO A 39 15.72 19.68 3.69
N ARG A 40 15.81 20.77 4.46
CA ARG A 40 14.71 21.30 5.29
C ARG A 40 13.38 21.45 4.55
N LYS A 41 13.39 21.94 3.31
CA LYS A 41 12.16 22.10 2.50
C LYS A 41 11.50 20.75 2.19
N ALA A 42 12.28 19.77 1.72
CA ALA A 42 11.79 18.42 1.41
C ALA A 42 11.33 17.69 2.68
N LYS A 43 12.08 17.82 3.79
CA LYS A 43 11.73 17.27 5.10
C LYS A 43 10.37 17.74 5.59
N ILE A 44 10.11 19.06 5.56
CA ILE A 44 8.83 19.62 5.98
C ILE A 44 7.69 19.15 5.08
N PHE A 45 7.92 19.09 3.76
CA PHE A 45 6.92 18.61 2.81
C PHE A 45 6.57 17.13 3.06
N THR A 46 7.57 16.26 3.18
CA THR A 46 7.36 14.84 3.48
C THR A 46 6.68 14.65 4.82
N ALA A 47 7.09 15.37 5.88
CA ALA A 47 6.44 15.29 7.18
C ALA A 47 4.95 15.66 7.11
N LYS A 48 4.60 16.71 6.35
CA LYS A 48 3.19 17.09 6.12
C LYS A 48 2.40 15.97 5.44
N ILE A 49 2.95 15.37 4.38
CA ILE A 49 2.29 14.25 3.67
C ILE A 49 2.14 13.04 4.59
N VAL A 50 3.18 12.69 5.34
CA VAL A 50 3.15 11.56 6.26
C VAL A 50 2.06 11.76 7.30
N VAL A 51 2.00 12.93 7.95
CA VAL A 51 0.95 13.24 8.93
C VAL A 51 -0.44 13.22 8.27
N LEU A 52 -0.60 13.88 7.12
CA LEU A 52 -1.87 13.96 6.41
C LEU A 52 -2.41 12.59 6.02
N LEU A 53 -1.59 11.72 5.41
CA LEU A 53 -2.06 10.43 4.91
C LEU A 53 -2.12 9.38 6.02
N ASN A 54 -1.10 9.29 6.88
CA ASN A 54 -0.97 8.19 7.85
C ASN A 54 -1.67 8.46 9.17
N ILE A 55 -1.79 9.72 9.61
CA ILE A 55 -2.47 10.04 10.86
C ILE A 55 -3.89 10.49 10.56
N THR A 56 -4.04 11.55 9.77
CA THR A 56 -5.36 12.11 9.48
C THR A 56 -6.18 11.21 8.55
N GLY A 57 -5.61 10.80 7.42
CA GLY A 57 -6.30 9.99 6.41
C GLY A 57 -6.67 8.61 6.94
N PHE A 58 -5.69 7.85 7.43
CA PHE A 58 -5.95 6.55 8.04
C PHE A 58 -6.84 6.66 9.28
N GLY A 59 -6.61 7.64 10.16
CA GLY A 59 -7.45 7.86 11.34
C GLY A 59 -8.91 8.15 10.99
N LEU A 60 -9.15 8.95 9.95
CA LEU A 60 -10.50 9.20 9.44
C LEU A 60 -11.14 7.93 8.88
N ILE A 61 -10.41 7.17 8.05
CA ILE A 61 -10.91 5.88 7.53
C ILE A 61 -11.25 4.93 8.68
N PHE A 62 -10.38 4.83 9.69
CA PHE A 62 -10.59 3.99 10.87
C PHE A 62 -11.85 4.40 11.64
N LEU A 63 -12.00 5.69 11.96
CA LEU A 63 -13.17 6.18 12.70
C LEU A 63 -14.47 6.02 11.88
N LEU A 64 -14.46 6.41 10.61
CA LEU A 64 -15.63 6.24 9.74
C LEU A 64 -16.05 4.78 9.63
N THR A 65 -15.09 3.87 9.49
CA THR A 65 -15.41 2.43 9.37
C THR A 65 -15.84 1.80 10.69
N LEU A 66 -15.40 2.33 11.82
CA LEU A 66 -15.84 1.87 13.14
C LEU A 66 -17.25 2.35 13.48
N PHE A 67 -17.61 3.59 13.13
CA PHE A 67 -18.90 4.18 13.51
C PHE A 67 -19.99 4.07 12.43
N ALA A 68 -19.65 4.12 11.14
CA ALA A 68 -20.63 4.16 10.06
C ALA A 68 -20.97 2.78 9.48
N PHE A 69 -20.10 1.77 9.64
CA PHE A 69 -20.29 0.44 9.03
C PHE A 69 -20.22 -0.68 10.08
N HIS A 70 -21.06 -1.71 9.91
CA HIS A 70 -21.20 -2.81 10.87
C HIS A 70 -21.17 -4.18 10.18
N GLY A 71 -20.59 -5.18 10.84
CA GLY A 71 -20.52 -6.55 10.32
C GLY A 71 -19.87 -6.64 8.94
N GLU A 72 -20.52 -7.34 8.01
CA GLU A 72 -20.02 -7.56 6.64
C GLU A 72 -19.85 -6.25 5.86
N THR A 73 -20.72 -5.26 6.06
CA THR A 73 -20.62 -3.96 5.35
C THR A 73 -19.30 -3.25 5.65
N ARG A 74 -18.75 -3.44 6.86
CA ARG A 74 -17.44 -2.89 7.25
C ARG A 74 -16.30 -3.56 6.48
N VAL A 75 -16.35 -4.88 6.30
CA VAL A 75 -15.37 -5.65 5.51
C VAL A 75 -15.42 -5.21 4.05
N VAL A 76 -16.63 -5.10 3.47
CA VAL A 76 -16.84 -4.68 2.07
C VAL A 76 -16.31 -3.27 1.83
N SER A 77 -16.64 -2.31 2.70
CA SER A 77 -16.15 -0.93 2.58
C SER A 77 -14.63 -0.84 2.70
N LEU A 78 -14.04 -1.52 3.69
CA LEU A 78 -12.59 -1.56 3.85
C LEU A 78 -11.88 -2.22 2.68
N GLY A 79 -12.43 -3.32 2.16
CA GLY A 79 -11.90 -4.01 0.99
C GLY A 79 -11.81 -3.08 -0.22
N TRP A 80 -12.88 -2.35 -0.53
CA TRP A 80 -12.88 -1.39 -1.62
C TRP A 80 -11.93 -0.21 -1.41
N ILE A 81 -11.80 0.30 -0.18
CA ILE A 81 -10.81 1.33 0.16
C ILE A 81 -9.39 0.79 -0.09
N CYS A 82 -9.09 -0.43 0.37
CA CYS A 82 -7.79 -1.06 0.16
C CYS A 82 -7.47 -1.26 -1.33
N VAL A 83 -8.45 -1.74 -2.11
CA VAL A 83 -8.32 -1.88 -3.57
C VAL A 83 -8.05 -0.53 -4.21
N GLY A 84 -8.84 0.50 -3.89
CA GLY A 84 -8.67 1.85 -4.45
C GLY A 84 -7.26 2.41 -4.22
N PHE A 85 -6.77 2.36 -2.98
CA PHE A 85 -5.40 2.79 -2.66
C PHE A 85 -4.33 1.92 -3.36
N SER A 86 -4.55 0.61 -3.45
CA SER A 86 -3.62 -0.31 -4.13
C SER A 86 -3.57 -0.07 -5.63
N VAL A 87 -4.68 0.35 -6.26
CA VAL A 87 -4.68 0.75 -7.67
C VAL A 87 -3.93 2.07 -7.86
N CYS A 88 -4.12 3.04 -6.97
CA CYS A 88 -3.46 4.35 -7.07
C CYS A 88 -1.92 4.25 -7.04
N VAL A 89 -1.33 3.28 -6.34
CA VAL A 89 0.15 3.15 -6.30
C VAL A 89 0.76 2.76 -7.65
N PHE A 90 -0.03 2.21 -8.59
CA PHE A 90 0.45 1.89 -9.94
C PHE A 90 0.74 3.13 -10.80
N VAL A 91 0.32 4.34 -10.37
CA VAL A 91 0.67 5.59 -11.05
C VAL A 91 2.19 5.76 -11.17
N ALA A 92 2.95 5.38 -10.14
CA ALA A 92 4.41 5.48 -10.16
C ALA A 92 5.07 4.55 -11.20
N PRO A 93 4.82 3.22 -11.20
CA PRO A 93 5.27 2.32 -12.27
C PRO A 93 4.86 2.76 -13.68
N LEU A 94 3.62 3.21 -13.88
CA LEU A 94 3.16 3.71 -15.18
C LEU A 94 3.96 4.94 -15.65
N SER A 95 4.29 5.85 -14.73
CA SER A 95 5.17 6.99 -15.02
C SER A 95 6.56 6.55 -15.46
N ILE A 96 7.12 5.52 -14.82
CA ILE A 96 8.42 4.94 -15.19
C ILE A 96 8.37 4.31 -16.59
N ILE A 97 7.33 3.55 -16.92
CA ILE A 97 7.15 3.00 -18.29
C ILE A 97 7.13 4.12 -19.32
N GLY A 98 6.39 5.20 -19.06
CA GLY A 98 6.38 6.39 -19.92
C GLY A 98 7.77 7.01 -20.08
N ARG A 99 8.59 7.02 -19.02
CA ARG A 99 9.99 7.48 -19.09
C ARG A 99 10.84 6.54 -19.95
N VAL A 100 10.75 5.22 -19.77
CA VAL A 100 11.50 4.22 -20.56
C VAL A 100 11.20 4.35 -22.06
N ILE A 101 9.93 4.53 -22.44
CA ILE A 101 9.53 4.69 -23.84
C ILE A 101 10.14 5.96 -24.46
N LYS A 102 10.16 7.06 -23.70
CA LYS A 102 10.71 8.35 -24.14
C LYS A 102 12.23 8.36 -24.21
N THR A 103 12.91 7.81 -23.20
CA THR A 103 14.37 7.82 -23.11
C THR A 103 15.04 6.66 -23.85
N LYS A 104 14.25 5.64 -24.25
CA LYS A 104 14.75 4.40 -24.85
C LYS A 104 15.78 3.68 -23.97
N SER A 105 15.71 3.88 -22.65
CA SER A 105 16.63 3.33 -21.66
C SER A 105 15.85 2.73 -20.49
N VAL A 106 16.30 1.56 -20.01
CA VAL A 106 15.74 0.82 -18.87
C VAL A 106 16.45 1.14 -17.55
N GLU A 107 17.29 2.17 -17.51
CA GLU A 107 18.05 2.57 -16.32
C GLU A 107 17.17 2.73 -15.06
N TYR A 108 15.95 3.25 -15.23
CA TYR A 108 14.98 3.46 -14.15
C TYR A 108 14.03 2.27 -13.92
N MET A 109 14.15 1.19 -14.70
CA MET A 109 13.29 0.00 -14.63
C MET A 109 14.15 -1.28 -14.63
N PRO A 110 14.81 -1.59 -13.50
CA PRO A 110 15.64 -2.79 -13.42
C PRO A 110 14.77 -4.05 -13.55
N PHE A 111 15.26 -5.00 -14.34
CA PHE A 111 14.55 -6.24 -14.67
C PHE A 111 14.19 -7.06 -13.42
N THR A 112 15.13 -7.21 -12.49
CA THR A 112 14.92 -8.01 -11.26
C THR A 112 13.79 -7.46 -10.38
N LEU A 113 13.68 -6.13 -10.24
CA LEU A 113 12.56 -5.53 -9.49
C LEU A 113 11.25 -5.78 -10.23
N SER A 114 11.23 -5.64 -11.55
CA SER A 114 10.03 -5.88 -12.37
C SER A 114 9.56 -7.34 -12.27
N LEU A 115 10.49 -8.30 -12.34
CA LEU A 115 10.21 -9.73 -12.24
C LEU A 115 9.69 -10.11 -10.85
N THR A 116 10.34 -9.64 -9.78
CA THR A 116 9.93 -9.93 -8.40
C THR A 116 8.58 -9.31 -8.05
N LEU A 117 8.29 -8.09 -8.51
CA LEU A 117 6.97 -7.47 -8.36
C LEU A 117 5.89 -8.26 -9.13
N THR A 118 6.21 -8.77 -10.32
CA THR A 118 5.28 -9.59 -11.11
C THR A 118 4.97 -10.91 -10.41
N LEU A 119 6.00 -11.62 -9.93
CA LEU A 119 5.82 -12.86 -9.17
C LEU A 119 5.03 -12.60 -7.88
N SER A 120 5.32 -11.51 -7.17
CA SER A 120 4.56 -11.09 -6.00
C SER A 120 3.09 -10.86 -6.34
N ALA A 121 2.78 -10.16 -7.45
CA ALA A 121 1.41 -9.93 -7.89
C ALA A 121 0.68 -11.24 -8.20
N ILE A 122 1.33 -12.18 -8.89
CA ILE A 122 0.77 -13.51 -9.18
C ILE A 122 0.50 -14.28 -7.90
N VAL A 123 1.43 -14.27 -6.94
CA VAL A 123 1.28 -14.98 -5.65
C VAL A 123 0.11 -14.40 -4.85
N TRP A 124 -0.02 -13.07 -4.77
CA TRP A 124 -1.14 -12.43 -4.06
C TRP A 124 -2.47 -12.64 -4.76
N PHE A 125 -2.49 -12.61 -6.10
CA PHE A 125 -3.66 -12.95 -6.90
C PHE A 125 -4.14 -14.38 -6.62
N LEU A 126 -3.24 -15.36 -6.70
CA LEU A 126 -3.54 -16.76 -6.40
C LEU A 126 -3.96 -16.96 -4.95
N TYR A 127 -3.29 -16.29 -4.01
CA TYR A 127 -3.68 -16.29 -2.60
C TYR A 127 -5.12 -15.81 -2.43
N GLY A 128 -5.46 -14.64 -2.97
CA GLY A 128 -6.81 -14.08 -2.95
C GLY A 128 -7.85 -15.02 -3.55
N LEU A 129 -7.55 -15.64 -4.70
CA LEU A 129 -8.44 -16.63 -5.32
C LEU A 129 -8.67 -17.85 -4.40
N LEU A 130 -7.61 -18.37 -3.78
CA LEU A 130 -7.69 -19.55 -2.90
C LEU A 130 -8.50 -19.28 -1.63
N ILE A 131 -8.37 -18.08 -1.06
CA ILE A 131 -9.17 -17.66 0.11
C ILE A 131 -10.54 -17.07 -0.26
N LYS A 132 -10.91 -17.09 -1.55
CA LYS A 132 -12.13 -16.51 -2.11
C LYS A 132 -12.30 -15.03 -1.73
N ASP A 133 -11.20 -14.30 -1.65
CA ASP A 133 -11.16 -12.87 -1.40
C ASP A 133 -10.89 -12.10 -2.69
N LYS A 134 -11.95 -11.53 -3.25
CA LYS A 134 -11.92 -10.68 -4.44
C LYS A 134 -11.29 -9.29 -4.24
N TYR A 135 -11.02 -8.89 -3.00
CA TYR A 135 -10.34 -7.63 -2.72
C TYR A 135 -8.83 -7.83 -2.77
N VAL A 136 -8.35 -9.01 -2.34
CA VAL A 136 -6.93 -9.39 -2.38
C VAL A 136 -6.52 -9.93 -3.74
N ALA A 137 -7.43 -10.64 -4.43
CA ALA A 137 -7.25 -11.08 -5.83
C ALA A 137 -7.44 -9.91 -6.80
#